data_AF-A0AAV1QQZ9-F1
#
_entry.id   AF-A0AAV1QQZ9-F1
#
_cell.length_a   1.000
_cell.length_b   1.000
_cell.length_c   1.000
_cell.angle_alpha   90.00
_cell.angle_beta   90.00
_cell.angle_gamma   90.00
#
_symmetry.space_group_name_H-M   'P 1'
#
loop_
_entity.id
_entity.type
_entity.pdbx_description
1 polymer ?
#
loop_
_entity_poly.entity_id
_entity_poly.type
_entity_poly.pdbx_seq_one_letter_code
_entity_poly.pdbx_strand_id
1 'polypeptide(L)'
;MAKLLRLHLLPFFIFLISSQINTSSAQNSYNVLSYGAKPDGKTDSSKAFLDAWTAACGSTGSSTVYVPAGTFSLGSVAFKGPNCISRDITVRIECTLVAPSDYRKLAGADSWLCFHLVNDAFNCCSQINTSSAQQSYNVLNYGAKPDGKTDSSKAFLDAWTAACGSTGSTNVDVPVGNYLLRPVSFEGSNCGSRNITVRIDGTLVAPSDYRILGGAESWLAFHQVNGVSIAGKGVLNAKGPSLWDCKAKGSNCPEGATSLKVMNSNNVRINGLTSIDSQMFHIVIHECQDVHVQDVKEPGVHNVTVKTTYFNGTENGFRIKSWAKPSTGFVQRVRFSGANINNVKNPIIIDEHYCPQSPCPEKGSGVKISDVAYIGIRGTSATPVAISLNCSSSNPCTGLKLQNVDLNYLKGRAQSSCANANGQAVGQVQPQGCL
;
A
#
# COMPACT_ATOMS: atom_id res chain seq x y z
N MET A 1 -74.77 2.53 -67.26
CA MET A 1 -73.85 2.32 -66.12
C MET A 1 -72.57 3.08 -66.40
N ALA A 2 -72.23 4.02 -65.52
CA ALA A 2 -70.98 4.78 -65.38
C ALA A 2 -71.32 6.25 -65.10
N LYS A 3 -71.07 6.71 -63.87
CA LYS A 3 -70.88 8.13 -63.57
C LYS A 3 -69.62 8.28 -62.75
N LEU A 4 -68.61 8.82 -63.44
CA LEU A 4 -67.42 9.41 -62.88
C LEU A 4 -67.84 10.64 -62.06
N LEU A 5 -67.30 10.84 -60.86
CA LEU A 5 -67.24 12.16 -60.25
C LEU A 5 -65.90 12.32 -59.51
N ARG A 6 -65.13 13.34 -59.94
CA ARG A 6 -64.06 13.94 -59.14
C ARG A 6 -64.69 14.84 -58.08
N LEU A 7 -64.12 14.86 -56.88
CA LEU A 7 -64.22 16.00 -55.97
C LEU A 7 -62.90 16.16 -55.17
N HIS A 8 -62.43 17.40 -55.09
CA HIS A 8 -61.29 17.88 -54.30
C HIS A 8 -61.77 18.53 -52.98
N LEU A 9 -60.80 18.79 -52.08
CA LEU A 9 -60.80 19.59 -50.82
C LEU A 9 -60.87 18.72 -49.55
N LEU A 10 -60.06 18.85 -48.48
CA LEU A 10 -59.17 19.90 -47.92
C LEU A 10 -58.04 19.24 -47.06
N PRO A 11 -56.98 19.96 -46.64
CA PRO A 11 -55.80 19.40 -45.99
C PRO A 11 -56.03 19.20 -44.48
N PHE A 12 -55.76 17.99 -43.98
CA PHE A 12 -55.71 17.70 -42.55
C PHE A 12 -54.30 18.04 -42.01
N PHE A 13 -54.25 18.94 -41.05
CA PHE A 13 -53.09 19.18 -40.18
C PHE A 13 -52.79 17.88 -39.41
N ILE A 14 -51.70 17.19 -39.75
CA ILE A 14 -51.21 16.04 -38.97
C ILE A 14 -50.39 16.60 -37.81
N PHE A 15 -50.95 16.52 -36.60
CA PHE A 15 -50.25 16.66 -35.34
C PHE A 15 -49.22 15.51 -35.26
N LEU A 16 -47.93 15.83 -35.40
CA LEU A 16 -46.84 14.92 -35.05
C LEU A 16 -46.86 14.75 -33.54
N ILE A 17 -47.56 13.73 -33.06
CA ILE A 17 -47.33 13.17 -31.72
C ILE A 17 -45.94 12.56 -31.80
N SER A 18 -44.93 13.30 -31.30
CA SER A 18 -43.65 12.72 -30.96
C SER A 18 -43.94 11.70 -29.86
N SER A 19 -44.00 10.43 -30.27
CA SER A 19 -43.76 9.35 -29.33
C SER A 19 -42.36 9.61 -28.79
N GLN A 20 -42.28 10.15 -27.57
CA GLN A 20 -41.06 10.07 -26.80
C GLN A 20 -40.84 8.58 -26.56
N ILE A 21 -40.07 7.98 -27.46
CA ILE A 21 -39.41 6.72 -27.18
C ILE A 21 -38.58 7.03 -25.94
N ASN A 22 -39.05 6.56 -24.80
CA ASN A 22 -38.21 6.39 -23.63
C ASN A 22 -37.11 5.41 -24.06
N THR A 23 -36.04 5.93 -24.65
CA THR A 23 -34.78 5.24 -24.79
C THR A 23 -34.21 5.17 -23.39
N SER A 24 -34.66 4.17 -22.62
CA SER A 24 -33.84 3.65 -21.53
C SER A 24 -32.48 3.37 -22.16
N SER A 25 -31.44 4.08 -21.75
CA SER A 25 -30.07 3.72 -22.09
C SER A 25 -29.84 2.32 -21.54
N ALA A 26 -30.04 1.32 -22.40
CA ALA A 26 -29.85 -0.07 -22.02
C ALA A 26 -28.39 -0.19 -21.57
N GLN A 27 -28.24 -0.49 -20.29
CA GLN A 27 -26.95 -0.69 -19.66
C GLN A 27 -26.29 -1.88 -20.37
N ASN A 28 -25.24 -1.63 -21.17
CA ASN A 28 -24.53 -2.63 -21.98
C ASN A 28 -23.68 -3.57 -21.09
N SER A 29 -24.30 -4.25 -20.13
CA SER A 29 -23.64 -5.18 -19.20
C SER A 29 -23.85 -6.62 -19.66
N TYR A 30 -22.76 -7.29 -20.03
CA TYR A 30 -22.70 -8.64 -20.57
C TYR A 30 -22.25 -9.60 -19.45
N ASN A 31 -23.21 -10.15 -18.72
CA ASN A 31 -22.96 -11.09 -17.62
C ASN A 31 -22.56 -12.47 -18.15
N VAL A 32 -21.40 -12.99 -17.75
CA VAL A 32 -20.88 -14.29 -18.22
C VAL A 32 -21.80 -15.48 -17.92
N LEU A 33 -22.65 -15.39 -16.88
CA LEU A 33 -23.65 -16.43 -16.59
C LEU A 33 -24.67 -16.56 -17.72
N SER A 34 -25.04 -15.45 -18.37
CA SER A 34 -25.93 -15.43 -19.52
C SER A 34 -25.32 -16.11 -20.76
N TYR A 35 -24.01 -16.32 -20.76
CA TYR A 35 -23.26 -17.01 -21.80
C TYR A 35 -22.87 -18.45 -21.39
N GLY A 36 -23.44 -18.95 -20.28
CA GLY A 36 -23.29 -20.34 -19.84
C GLY A 36 -22.11 -20.60 -18.89
N ALA A 37 -21.48 -19.56 -18.34
CA ALA A 37 -20.48 -19.73 -17.29
C ALA A 37 -21.13 -20.34 -16.04
N LYS A 38 -20.42 -21.25 -15.36
CA LYS A 38 -20.91 -21.88 -14.14
C LYS A 38 -20.01 -21.54 -12.94
N PRO A 39 -20.56 -20.98 -11.85
CA PRO A 39 -19.80 -20.58 -10.67
C PRO A 39 -19.47 -21.77 -9.74
N ASP A 40 -19.08 -22.93 -10.30
CA ASP A 40 -18.86 -24.18 -9.56
C ASP A 40 -17.37 -24.53 -9.34
N GLY A 41 -16.45 -23.72 -9.89
CA GLY A 41 -15.00 -23.92 -9.85
C GLY A 41 -14.49 -25.18 -10.57
N LYS A 42 -15.36 -25.85 -11.34
CA LYS A 42 -15.08 -27.16 -11.96
C LYS A 42 -15.34 -27.15 -13.46
N THR A 43 -16.44 -26.54 -13.88
CA THR A 43 -16.83 -26.44 -15.30
C THR A 43 -16.01 -25.36 -15.98
N ASP A 44 -15.36 -25.71 -17.09
CA ASP A 44 -14.60 -24.75 -17.91
C ASP A 44 -15.54 -23.68 -18.50
N SER A 45 -15.39 -22.46 -18.01
CA SER A 45 -16.19 -21.29 -18.39
C SER A 45 -15.52 -20.44 -19.47
N SER A 46 -14.39 -20.87 -20.05
CA SER A 46 -13.59 -20.09 -21.03
C SER A 46 -14.42 -19.61 -22.22
N LYS A 47 -15.24 -20.50 -22.78
CA LYS A 47 -16.11 -20.16 -23.92
C LYS A 47 -17.14 -19.08 -23.54
N ALA A 48 -17.76 -19.19 -22.38
CA ALA A 48 -18.74 -18.21 -21.91
C ALA A 48 -18.10 -16.82 -21.71
N PHE A 49 -16.85 -16.77 -21.23
CA PHE A 49 -16.10 -15.53 -21.09
C PHE A 49 -15.75 -14.92 -22.46
N LEU A 50 -15.32 -15.74 -23.42
CA LEU A 50 -15.05 -15.28 -24.79
C LEU A 50 -16.31 -14.77 -25.48
N ASP A 51 -17.44 -15.47 -25.35
CA ASP A 51 -18.70 -15.07 -25.96
C ASP A 51 -19.22 -13.76 -25.35
N ALA A 52 -19.13 -13.59 -24.03
CA ALA A 52 -19.48 -12.34 -23.34
C ALA A 52 -18.58 -11.17 -23.79
N TRP A 53 -17.28 -11.43 -23.95
CA TRP A 53 -16.33 -10.45 -24.49
C TRP A 53 -16.67 -10.06 -25.94
N THR A 54 -16.95 -11.03 -26.81
CA THR A 54 -17.33 -10.75 -28.21
C THR A 54 -18.59 -9.87 -28.27
N ALA A 55 -19.57 -10.13 -27.42
CA ALA A 55 -20.80 -9.34 -27.35
C ALA A 55 -20.53 -7.90 -26.85
N ALA A 56 -19.69 -7.72 -25.82
CA ALA A 56 -19.28 -6.41 -25.33
C ALA A 56 -18.47 -5.63 -26.37
N CYS A 57 -17.51 -6.31 -27.00
CA CYS A 57 -16.67 -5.77 -28.08
C CYS A 57 -17.51 -5.28 -29.27
N GLY A 58 -18.62 -5.95 -29.60
CA GLY A 58 -19.56 -5.54 -30.65
C GLY A 58 -20.54 -4.43 -30.26
N SER A 59 -20.50 -3.91 -29.03
CA SER A 59 -21.44 -2.87 -28.57
C SER A 59 -21.14 -1.51 -29.20
N THR A 60 -22.17 -0.72 -29.51
CA THR A 60 -22.02 0.63 -30.11
C THR A 60 -21.75 1.73 -29.09
N GLY A 61 -21.87 1.44 -27.79
CA GLY A 61 -21.59 2.36 -26.69
C GLY A 61 -20.60 1.78 -25.68
N SER A 62 -20.38 2.50 -24.58
CA SER A 62 -19.63 1.96 -23.43
C SER A 62 -20.28 0.64 -22.98
N SER A 63 -19.48 -0.37 -22.69
CA SER A 63 -19.93 -1.71 -22.37
C SER A 63 -19.18 -2.29 -21.17
N THR A 64 -19.80 -3.25 -20.48
CA THR A 64 -19.20 -3.91 -19.33
C THR A 64 -19.31 -5.42 -19.48
N VAL A 65 -18.20 -6.17 -19.42
CA VAL A 65 -18.23 -7.61 -19.16
C VAL A 65 -18.34 -7.81 -17.66
N TYR A 66 -19.44 -8.37 -17.18
CA TYR A 66 -19.68 -8.57 -15.75
C TYR A 66 -19.49 -10.03 -15.33
N VAL A 67 -18.66 -10.24 -14.33
CA VAL A 67 -18.42 -11.55 -13.73
C VAL A 67 -18.88 -11.52 -12.26
N PRO A 68 -20.06 -12.10 -11.96
CA PRO A 68 -20.65 -12.05 -10.63
C PRO A 68 -19.92 -12.95 -9.63
N ALA A 69 -20.19 -12.79 -8.35
CA ALA A 69 -19.61 -13.62 -7.29
C ALA A 69 -19.78 -15.14 -7.53
N GLY A 70 -18.72 -15.91 -7.24
CA GLY A 70 -18.64 -17.34 -7.50
C GLY A 70 -17.21 -17.80 -7.75
N THR A 71 -17.01 -19.09 -8.01
CA THR A 71 -15.71 -19.63 -8.46
C THR A 71 -15.84 -20.14 -9.88
N PHE A 72 -15.01 -19.68 -10.81
CA PHE A 72 -15.09 -20.06 -12.22
C PHE A 72 -13.78 -20.69 -12.69
N SER A 73 -13.85 -21.89 -13.25
CA SER A 73 -12.68 -22.54 -13.87
C SER A 73 -12.49 -22.01 -15.28
N LEU A 74 -11.28 -21.55 -15.62
CA LEU A 74 -10.93 -21.06 -16.96
C LEU A 74 -9.67 -21.76 -17.45
N GLY A 75 -9.68 -22.25 -18.68
CA GLY A 75 -8.49 -22.55 -19.48
C GLY A 75 -7.77 -21.27 -19.91
N SER A 76 -6.95 -21.35 -20.96
CA SER A 76 -6.32 -20.17 -21.54
C SER A 76 -7.34 -19.34 -22.31
N VAL A 77 -7.51 -18.07 -21.93
CA VAL A 77 -8.45 -17.15 -22.58
C VAL A 77 -7.72 -15.94 -23.15
N ALA A 78 -7.91 -15.70 -24.46
CA ALA A 78 -7.41 -14.53 -25.16
C ALA A 78 -8.57 -13.68 -25.66
N PHE A 79 -8.82 -12.56 -24.98
CA PHE A 79 -9.81 -11.56 -25.32
C PHE A 79 -9.26 -10.67 -26.45
N LYS A 80 -9.68 -10.91 -27.69
CA LYS A 80 -9.15 -10.23 -28.88
C LYS A 80 -9.96 -8.97 -29.19
N GLY A 81 -9.27 -7.85 -29.40
CA GLY A 81 -9.89 -6.53 -29.59
C GLY A 81 -9.52 -5.68 -30.81
N PRO A 82 -8.80 -6.13 -31.87
CA PRO A 82 -8.41 -5.20 -32.94
C PRO A 82 -9.60 -4.63 -33.75
N ASN A 83 -10.82 -5.15 -33.57
CA ASN A 83 -12.04 -4.72 -34.27
C ASN A 83 -13.23 -4.45 -33.33
N CYS A 84 -13.01 -4.07 -32.07
CA CYS A 84 -14.14 -3.72 -31.20
C CYS A 84 -14.84 -2.45 -31.70
N ILE A 85 -16.17 -2.54 -31.82
CA ILE A 85 -17.04 -1.39 -32.10
C ILE A 85 -17.08 -0.50 -30.86
N SER A 86 -17.13 -1.11 -29.66
CA SER A 86 -17.08 -0.38 -28.39
C SER A 86 -15.67 0.11 -28.15
N ARG A 87 -15.52 1.43 -27.92
CA ARG A 87 -14.24 2.07 -27.58
C ARG A 87 -13.99 2.16 -26.08
N ASP A 88 -14.96 1.76 -25.27
CA ASP A 88 -14.92 1.84 -23.81
C ASP A 88 -15.54 0.56 -23.23
N ILE A 89 -14.69 -0.43 -22.98
CA ILE A 89 -15.09 -1.75 -22.47
C ILE A 89 -14.51 -1.90 -21.07
N THR A 90 -15.38 -1.94 -20.07
CA THR A 90 -15.00 -2.24 -18.69
C THR A 90 -15.13 -3.74 -18.42
N VAL A 91 -14.18 -4.35 -17.71
CA VAL A 91 -14.33 -5.73 -17.20
C VAL A 91 -14.45 -5.67 -15.68
N ARG A 92 -15.63 -6.02 -15.15
CA ARG A 92 -15.90 -6.00 -13.70
C ARG A 92 -15.95 -7.43 -13.18
N ILE A 93 -14.96 -7.79 -12.35
CA ILE A 93 -14.80 -9.13 -11.78
C ILE A 93 -15.02 -9.10 -10.27
N GLU A 94 -16.03 -9.83 -9.79
CA GLU A 94 -16.37 -9.95 -8.36
C GLU A 94 -16.23 -11.39 -7.84
N CYS A 95 -15.52 -12.22 -8.60
CA CYS A 95 -15.45 -13.67 -8.41
C CYS A 95 -14.02 -14.16 -8.14
N THR A 96 -13.86 -15.47 -7.89
CA THR A 96 -12.58 -16.17 -7.92
C THR A 96 -12.43 -16.92 -9.25
N LEU A 97 -11.37 -16.65 -10.00
CA LEU A 97 -11.01 -17.41 -11.20
C LEU A 97 -9.99 -18.49 -10.81
N VAL A 98 -10.18 -19.73 -11.28
CA VAL A 98 -9.27 -20.85 -11.02
C VAL A 98 -8.75 -21.43 -12.32
N ALA A 99 -7.44 -21.64 -12.41
CA ALA A 99 -6.81 -22.25 -13.57
C ALA A 99 -7.09 -23.77 -13.57
N PRO A 100 -7.00 -24.46 -14.72
CA PRO A 100 -7.17 -25.89 -14.77
C PRO A 100 -6.04 -26.54 -13.97
N SER A 101 -6.36 -27.55 -13.16
CA SER A 101 -5.37 -28.30 -12.38
C SER A 101 -4.34 -29.04 -13.27
N ASP A 102 -4.69 -29.33 -14.53
CA ASP A 102 -3.77 -29.84 -15.54
C ASP A 102 -3.16 -28.70 -16.36
N TYR A 103 -1.96 -28.28 -15.98
CA TYR A 103 -1.19 -27.19 -16.61
C TYR A 103 -0.89 -27.44 -18.10
N ARG A 104 -0.96 -28.68 -18.59
CA ARG A 104 -0.82 -28.99 -20.03
C ARG A 104 -1.95 -28.38 -20.86
N LYS A 105 -3.10 -28.09 -20.24
CA LYS A 105 -4.21 -27.37 -20.88
C LYS A 105 -3.93 -25.87 -21.08
N LEU A 106 -2.83 -25.37 -20.53
CA LEU A 106 -2.32 -24.01 -20.74
C LEU A 106 -1.07 -23.99 -21.64
N ALA A 107 -0.59 -25.16 -22.11
CA ALA A 107 0.63 -25.26 -22.91
C ALA A 107 0.42 -24.60 -24.29
N GLY A 108 1.34 -23.69 -24.64
CA GLY A 108 1.29 -22.93 -25.90
C GLY A 108 0.55 -21.58 -25.83
N ALA A 109 0.07 -21.18 -24.66
CA ALA A 109 -0.48 -19.84 -24.43
C ALA A 109 0.51 -18.99 -23.60
N ASP A 110 0.81 -17.78 -24.10
CA ASP A 110 1.79 -16.88 -23.47
C ASP A 110 1.31 -16.27 -22.13
N SER A 111 0.01 -16.39 -21.81
CA SER A 111 -0.61 -15.92 -20.58
C SER A 111 -1.95 -16.64 -20.33
N TRP A 112 -2.28 -16.92 -19.06
CA TRP A 112 -3.54 -17.60 -18.69
C TRP A 112 -4.79 -16.76 -19.03
N LEU A 113 -4.70 -15.43 -18.86
CA LEU A 113 -5.70 -14.46 -19.30
C LEU A 113 -4.96 -13.35 -20.07
N CYS A 114 -5.33 -13.13 -21.33
CA CYS A 114 -4.68 -12.14 -22.20
C CYS A 114 -5.72 -11.23 -22.87
N PHE A 115 -5.44 -9.93 -22.97
CA PHE A 115 -6.23 -8.96 -23.73
C PHE A 115 -5.38 -8.42 -24.89
N HIS A 116 -5.82 -8.63 -26.14
CA HIS A 116 -5.16 -8.14 -27.35
C HIS A 116 -5.74 -6.78 -27.76
N LEU A 117 -4.85 -5.82 -28.02
CA LEU A 117 -5.10 -4.38 -28.16
C LEU A 117 -6.37 -4.01 -28.95
N VAL A 118 -7.13 -3.12 -28.29
CA VAL A 118 -8.06 -2.13 -28.82
C VAL A 118 -7.19 -0.92 -29.19
N ASN A 119 -6.98 -0.67 -30.49
CA ASN A 119 -6.30 0.48 -31.15
C ASN A 119 -5.21 1.26 -30.38
N ASP A 120 -3.93 0.91 -30.57
CA ASP A 120 -3.01 1.57 -31.51
C ASP A 120 -1.55 1.17 -31.20
N ALA A 121 -0.83 0.78 -32.26
CA ALA A 121 0.63 0.66 -32.34
C ALA A 121 1.35 -0.41 -31.48
N PHE A 122 0.98 -1.69 -31.56
CA PHE A 122 1.98 -2.79 -31.45
C PHE A 122 1.51 -3.99 -32.27
N ASN A 123 2.07 -4.12 -33.48
CA ASN A 123 1.87 -5.26 -34.36
C ASN A 123 2.79 -6.40 -33.89
N CYS A 124 2.27 -7.34 -33.09
CA CYS A 124 3.07 -8.42 -32.49
C CYS A 124 3.36 -9.62 -33.42
N CYS A 125 3.12 -9.55 -34.73
CA CYS A 125 3.25 -10.74 -35.60
C CYS A 125 3.88 -10.52 -36.99
N SER A 126 4.81 -9.58 -37.14
CA SER A 126 5.79 -9.71 -38.24
C SER A 126 7.15 -9.13 -37.87
N GLN A 127 8.18 -9.88 -38.26
CA GLN A 127 9.61 -9.70 -37.99
C GLN A 127 10.10 -10.43 -36.73
N ILE A 128 10.79 -11.54 -36.99
CA ILE A 128 11.67 -12.24 -36.06
C ILE A 128 12.70 -11.23 -35.57
N ASN A 129 12.55 -10.77 -34.33
CA ASN A 129 13.64 -10.31 -33.49
C ASN A 129 13.31 -10.75 -32.07
N THR A 130 14.20 -11.54 -31.49
CA THR A 130 14.09 -12.15 -30.17
C THR A 130 13.92 -11.09 -29.08
N SER A 131 12.68 -10.71 -28.73
CA SER A 131 12.40 -10.04 -27.46
C SER A 131 12.44 -11.10 -26.36
N SER A 132 13.44 -11.02 -25.50
CA SER A 132 13.61 -11.95 -24.38
C SER A 132 12.31 -12.01 -23.56
N ALA A 133 11.73 -13.20 -23.42
CA ALA A 133 10.75 -13.46 -22.36
C ALA A 133 11.33 -12.93 -21.03
N GLN A 134 10.55 -12.15 -20.28
CA GLN A 134 10.96 -11.65 -18.97
C GLN A 134 11.32 -12.85 -18.10
N GLN A 135 12.59 -13.00 -17.74
CA GLN A 135 13.08 -14.22 -17.11
C GLN A 135 12.66 -14.23 -15.63
N SER A 136 11.89 -15.24 -15.23
CA SER A 136 11.35 -15.36 -13.86
C SER A 136 12.20 -16.30 -13.00
N TYR A 137 12.51 -15.82 -11.80
CA TYR A 137 13.33 -16.45 -10.78
C TYR A 137 12.49 -16.61 -9.50
N ASN A 138 11.70 -17.68 -9.45
CA ASN A 138 10.85 -17.97 -8.30
C ASN A 138 11.68 -18.52 -7.13
N VAL A 139 11.61 -17.89 -5.97
CA VAL A 139 12.40 -18.25 -4.77
C VAL A 139 12.18 -19.70 -4.31
N LEU A 140 11.02 -20.32 -4.62
CA LEU A 140 10.76 -21.72 -4.33
C LEU A 140 11.70 -22.66 -5.11
N ASN A 141 12.07 -22.30 -6.34
CA ASN A 141 13.01 -23.07 -7.17
C ASN A 141 14.45 -23.01 -6.62
N TYR A 142 14.71 -22.06 -5.72
CA TYR A 142 15.98 -21.90 -5.01
C TYR A 142 15.93 -22.45 -3.58
N GLY A 143 14.85 -23.16 -3.22
CA GLY A 143 14.72 -23.86 -1.93
C GLY A 143 14.05 -23.06 -0.82
N ALA A 144 13.45 -21.90 -1.11
CA ALA A 144 12.67 -21.16 -0.12
C ALA A 144 11.47 -21.99 0.33
N LYS A 145 11.14 -21.95 1.63
CA LYS A 145 9.99 -22.67 2.19
C LYS A 145 8.95 -21.69 2.73
N PRO A 146 7.68 -21.76 2.28
CA PRO A 146 6.61 -20.85 2.68
C PRO A 146 5.98 -21.20 4.06
N ASP A 147 6.77 -21.69 5.01
CA ASP A 147 6.30 -22.20 6.31
C ASP A 147 6.44 -21.20 7.49
N GLY A 148 7.09 -20.06 7.26
CA GLY A 148 7.38 -19.02 8.26
C GLY A 148 8.38 -19.44 9.34
N LYS A 149 9.06 -20.57 9.16
CA LYS A 149 9.91 -21.24 10.17
C LYS A 149 11.29 -21.59 9.64
N THR A 150 11.38 -22.08 8.40
CA THR A 150 12.64 -22.44 7.77
C THR A 150 13.29 -21.19 7.17
N ASP A 151 14.54 -20.94 7.55
CA ASP A 151 15.32 -19.82 7.00
C ASP A 151 15.44 -19.92 5.48
N SER A 152 14.83 -18.97 4.78
CA SER A 152 14.80 -18.87 3.33
C SER A 152 15.78 -17.80 2.79
N SER A 153 16.61 -17.19 3.64
CA SER A 153 17.53 -16.11 3.25
C SER A 153 18.46 -16.51 2.10
N LYS A 154 19.03 -17.72 2.16
CA LYS A 154 19.90 -18.22 1.08
C LYS A 154 19.16 -18.35 -0.25
N ALA A 155 17.94 -18.88 -0.25
CA ALA A 155 17.14 -19.05 -1.46
C ALA A 155 16.80 -17.70 -2.12
N PHE A 156 16.53 -16.68 -1.32
CA PHE A 156 16.28 -15.32 -1.81
C PHE A 156 17.55 -14.70 -2.42
N LEU A 157 18.70 -14.87 -1.77
CA LEU A 157 19.98 -14.41 -2.30
C LEU A 157 20.35 -15.13 -3.59
N ASP A 158 20.17 -16.45 -3.66
CA ASP A 158 20.47 -17.23 -4.87
C ASP A 158 19.56 -16.83 -6.05
N ALA A 159 18.26 -16.61 -5.79
CA ALA A 159 17.32 -16.11 -6.80
C ALA A 159 17.68 -14.70 -7.28
N TRP A 160 18.07 -13.82 -6.36
CA TRP A 160 18.58 -12.49 -6.70
C TRP A 160 19.85 -12.56 -7.54
N THR A 161 20.83 -13.38 -7.17
CA THR A 161 22.09 -13.53 -7.92
C THR A 161 21.82 -13.99 -9.35
N ALA A 162 20.90 -14.94 -9.55
CA ALA A 162 20.53 -15.40 -10.88
C ALA A 162 19.84 -14.30 -11.72
N ALA A 163 18.91 -13.56 -11.13
CA ALA A 163 18.25 -12.41 -11.78
C ALA A 163 19.25 -11.30 -12.13
N CYS A 164 20.09 -10.91 -11.17
CA CYS A 164 21.13 -9.90 -11.29
C CYS A 164 22.15 -10.26 -12.38
N GLY A 165 22.53 -11.53 -12.51
CA GLY A 165 23.47 -12.01 -13.54
C GLY A 165 22.91 -12.09 -14.96
N SER A 166 21.60 -11.86 -15.14
CA SER A 166 20.96 -11.87 -16.47
C SER A 166 21.20 -10.57 -17.22
N THR A 167 21.00 -10.53 -18.54
CA THR A 167 21.16 -9.30 -19.35
C THR A 167 19.82 -8.64 -19.71
N GLY A 168 18.71 -9.38 -19.61
CA GLY A 168 17.37 -8.92 -19.93
C GLY A 168 16.58 -8.41 -18.72
N SER A 169 15.31 -8.09 -18.95
CA SER A 169 14.35 -7.81 -17.86
C SER A 169 14.06 -9.10 -17.09
N THR A 170 14.07 -9.03 -15.76
CA THR A 170 13.90 -10.20 -14.89
C THR A 170 12.86 -9.96 -13.80
N ASN A 171 12.24 -11.05 -13.33
CA ASN A 171 11.39 -11.07 -12.15
C ASN A 171 12.01 -11.98 -11.09
N VAL A 172 12.09 -11.54 -9.84
CA VAL A 172 12.29 -12.42 -8.68
C VAL A 172 10.92 -12.59 -8.02
N ASP A 173 10.33 -13.77 -8.16
CA ASP A 173 8.96 -14.03 -7.70
C ASP A 173 8.95 -14.63 -6.31
N VAL A 174 8.25 -13.97 -5.39
CA VAL A 174 7.98 -14.43 -4.02
C VAL A 174 6.47 -14.65 -3.89
N PRO A 175 6.00 -15.88 -4.14
CA PRO A 175 4.57 -16.18 -4.14
C PRO A 175 3.97 -16.11 -2.73
N VAL A 176 2.65 -16.30 -2.64
CA VAL A 176 1.94 -16.30 -1.36
C VAL A 176 2.47 -17.41 -0.45
N GLY A 177 2.79 -17.05 0.79
CA GLY A 177 3.40 -17.92 1.79
C GLY A 177 4.01 -17.09 2.91
N ASN A 178 4.46 -17.73 3.99
CA ASN A 178 5.25 -17.06 5.01
C ASN A 178 6.72 -17.48 4.85
N TYR A 179 7.64 -16.53 4.68
CA TYR A 179 9.06 -16.83 4.47
C TYR A 179 9.87 -16.21 5.60
N LEU A 180 10.49 -17.05 6.42
CA LEU A 180 11.42 -16.58 7.43
C LEU A 180 12.70 -16.11 6.74
N LEU A 181 13.08 -14.85 6.95
CA LEU A 181 14.35 -14.31 6.46
C LEU A 181 15.16 -13.73 7.61
N ARG A 182 16.41 -14.14 7.75
CA ARG A 182 17.46 -13.40 8.47
C ARG A 182 17.87 -12.15 7.67
N PRO A 183 18.71 -11.25 8.21
CA PRO A 183 19.22 -10.11 7.45
C PRO A 183 19.81 -10.53 6.09
N VAL A 184 19.38 -9.89 5.01
CA VAL A 184 19.84 -10.13 3.64
C VAL A 184 20.19 -8.82 2.95
N SER A 185 21.28 -8.83 2.18
CA SER A 185 21.70 -7.72 1.32
C SER A 185 21.71 -8.15 -0.13
N PHE A 186 20.94 -7.47 -0.96
CA PHE A 186 20.84 -7.65 -2.39
C PHE A 186 21.77 -6.63 -3.08
N GLU A 187 22.94 -7.11 -3.46
CA GLU A 187 23.99 -6.27 -4.07
C GLU A 187 23.76 -6.07 -5.57
N GLY A 188 23.92 -4.82 -6.02
CA GLY A 188 23.66 -4.39 -7.40
C GLY A 188 24.88 -3.99 -8.22
N SER A 189 26.06 -3.84 -7.60
CA SER A 189 27.24 -3.22 -8.21
C SER A 189 27.69 -3.87 -9.52
N ASN A 190 27.46 -5.18 -9.66
CA ASN A 190 27.83 -5.98 -10.82
C ASN A 190 26.62 -6.60 -11.54
N CYS A 191 25.40 -6.08 -11.35
CA CYS A 191 24.23 -6.64 -12.05
C CYS A 191 24.31 -6.36 -13.56
N GLY A 192 24.17 -7.44 -14.34
CA GLY A 192 23.97 -7.38 -15.77
C GLY A 192 22.59 -6.81 -16.12
N SER A 193 21.58 -7.15 -15.32
CA SER A 193 20.20 -6.70 -15.57
C SER A 193 20.02 -5.29 -15.01
N ARG A 194 19.42 -4.42 -15.82
CA ARG A 194 19.04 -3.04 -15.46
C ARG A 194 17.53 -2.87 -15.29
N ASN A 195 16.80 -3.98 -15.25
CA ASN A 195 15.36 -4.01 -15.05
C ASN A 195 14.99 -5.30 -14.29
N ILE A 196 15.07 -5.23 -12.97
CA ILE A 196 14.74 -6.35 -12.07
C ILE A 196 13.49 -5.98 -11.30
N THR A 197 12.45 -6.80 -11.38
CA THR A 197 11.28 -6.67 -10.51
C THR A 197 11.31 -7.75 -9.43
N VAL A 198 11.48 -7.36 -8.18
CA VAL A 198 11.27 -8.25 -7.02
C VAL A 198 9.79 -8.20 -6.67
N ARG A 199 9.03 -9.22 -7.07
CA ARG A 199 7.59 -9.31 -6.87
C ARG A 199 7.27 -10.08 -5.59
N ILE A 200 6.87 -9.36 -4.54
CA ILE A 200 6.55 -9.89 -3.22
C ILE A 200 5.04 -9.94 -3.03
N ASP A 201 4.45 -11.13 -3.20
CA ASP A 201 3.04 -11.39 -2.90
C ASP A 201 2.86 -12.19 -1.59
N GLY A 202 3.92 -12.80 -1.06
CA GLY A 202 3.96 -13.46 0.24
C GLY A 202 4.23 -12.53 1.43
N THR A 203 4.27 -13.10 2.63
CA THR A 203 4.71 -12.43 3.86
C THR A 203 6.16 -12.81 4.14
N LEU A 204 7.05 -11.83 4.13
CA LEU A 204 8.39 -11.97 4.69
C LEU A 204 8.27 -11.78 6.20
N VAL A 205 8.87 -12.66 6.98
CA VAL A 205 8.80 -12.67 8.44
C VAL A 205 10.22 -12.67 8.99
N ALA A 206 10.52 -11.75 9.91
CA ALA A 206 11.78 -11.77 10.64
C ALA A 206 11.76 -12.83 11.76
N PRO A 207 12.92 -13.32 12.20
CA PRO A 207 13.05 -14.14 13.39
C PRO A 207 12.38 -13.53 14.62
N SER A 208 11.71 -14.38 15.41
CA SER A 208 11.02 -13.97 16.64
C SER A 208 11.98 -13.48 17.72
N ASP A 209 13.21 -14.00 17.73
CA ASP A 209 14.28 -13.50 18.57
C ASP A 209 14.84 -12.20 17.96
N TYR A 210 14.49 -11.06 18.59
CA TYR A 210 14.87 -9.75 18.11
C TYR A 210 16.38 -9.54 18.02
N ARG A 211 17.19 -10.31 18.77
CA ARG A 211 18.65 -10.21 18.78
C ARG A 211 19.27 -10.65 17.46
N ILE A 212 18.57 -11.47 16.69
CA ILE A 212 19.05 -11.94 15.37
C ILE A 212 19.10 -10.77 14.37
N LEU A 213 18.10 -9.89 14.37
CA LEU A 213 18.12 -8.67 13.57
C LEU A 213 18.89 -7.55 14.27
N GLY A 214 18.87 -7.49 15.60
CA GLY A 214 19.46 -6.39 16.36
C GLY A 214 20.97 -6.21 16.18
N GLY A 215 21.68 -7.19 15.63
CA GLY A 215 23.09 -7.07 15.24
C GLY A 215 23.33 -6.52 13.83
N ALA A 216 22.27 -6.20 13.07
CA ALA A 216 22.34 -5.69 11.71
C ALA A 216 21.67 -4.32 11.59
N GLU A 217 22.16 -3.46 10.68
CA GLU A 217 21.53 -2.17 10.42
C GLU A 217 20.18 -2.29 9.70
N SER A 218 20.02 -3.35 8.88
CA SER A 218 18.88 -3.56 8.01
C SER A 218 18.51 -5.03 7.94
N TRP A 219 17.21 -5.31 7.81
CA TRP A 219 16.70 -6.64 7.58
C TRP A 219 16.73 -7.00 6.10
N LEU A 220 16.12 -6.17 5.25
CA LEU A 220 16.19 -6.28 3.79
C LEU A 220 16.96 -5.07 3.26
N ALA A 221 18.11 -5.28 2.65
CA ALA A 221 18.91 -4.21 2.06
C ALA A 221 19.03 -4.39 0.55
N PHE A 222 18.88 -3.29 -0.21
CA PHE A 222 19.26 -3.21 -1.62
C PHE A 222 20.36 -2.16 -1.74
N HIS A 223 21.54 -2.57 -2.17
CA HIS A 223 22.72 -1.73 -2.19
C HIS A 223 23.32 -1.63 -3.59
N GLN A 224 23.63 -0.41 -4.03
CA GLN A 224 24.22 -0.15 -5.35
C GLN A 224 23.42 -0.72 -6.53
N VAL A 225 22.08 -0.74 -6.42
CA VAL A 225 21.21 -1.24 -7.49
C VAL A 225 20.83 -0.15 -8.49
N ASN A 226 20.55 -0.54 -9.74
CA ASN A 226 20.09 0.37 -10.78
C ASN A 226 18.95 -0.26 -11.60
N GLY A 227 17.76 0.33 -11.56
CA GLY A 227 16.60 -0.18 -12.30
C GLY A 227 15.92 -1.35 -11.61
N VAL A 228 15.62 -1.21 -10.31
CA VAL A 228 14.98 -2.24 -9.50
C VAL A 228 13.58 -1.80 -9.06
N SER A 229 12.59 -2.65 -9.28
CA SER A 229 11.24 -2.47 -8.76
C SER A 229 10.95 -3.50 -7.68
N ILE A 230 10.71 -3.05 -6.44
CA ILE A 230 10.27 -3.88 -5.32
C ILE A 230 8.75 -3.71 -5.21
N ALA A 231 8.00 -4.67 -5.73
CA ALA A 231 6.57 -4.51 -5.96
C ALA A 231 5.76 -5.71 -5.47
N GLY A 232 4.46 -5.56 -5.32
CA GLY A 232 3.53 -6.65 -5.00
C GLY A 232 2.53 -6.24 -3.93
N LYS A 233 1.80 -7.21 -3.37
CA LYS A 233 0.83 -6.97 -2.28
C LYS A 233 1.21 -7.62 -0.96
N GLY A 234 2.45 -8.10 -0.88
CA GLY A 234 3.01 -8.81 0.25
C GLY A 234 3.28 -7.96 1.49
N VAL A 235 3.64 -8.63 2.57
CA VAL A 235 3.84 -8.03 3.90
C VAL A 235 5.28 -8.22 4.35
N LEU A 236 5.90 -7.16 4.86
CA LEU A 236 7.18 -7.19 5.56
C LEU A 236 6.92 -7.12 7.07
N ASN A 237 6.98 -8.26 7.76
CA ASN A 237 6.79 -8.33 9.21
C ASN A 237 8.13 -8.49 9.93
N ALA A 238 8.65 -7.42 10.53
CA ALA A 238 9.97 -7.39 11.15
C ALA A 238 9.98 -7.79 12.64
N LYS A 239 8.84 -8.26 13.20
CA LYS A 239 8.73 -8.81 14.56
C LYS A 239 9.32 -7.91 15.67
N GLY A 240 9.16 -6.60 15.53
CA GLY A 240 9.64 -5.56 16.45
C GLY A 240 9.14 -5.58 17.91
N PRO A 241 7.90 -6.03 18.25
CA PRO A 241 7.35 -5.88 19.60
C PRO A 241 8.23 -6.37 20.74
N SER A 242 8.92 -7.50 20.58
CA SER A 242 9.79 -8.05 21.63
C SER A 242 11.03 -7.18 21.88
N LEU A 243 11.56 -6.48 20.86
CA LEU A 243 12.61 -5.48 21.03
C LEU A 243 12.08 -4.23 21.74
N TRP A 244 10.89 -3.76 21.35
CA TRP A 244 10.29 -2.57 21.96
C TRP A 244 10.05 -2.78 23.46
N ASP A 245 9.59 -3.98 23.85
CA ASP A 245 9.43 -4.38 25.25
C ASP A 245 10.76 -4.42 26.01
N CYS A 246 11.84 -4.87 25.36
CA CYS A 246 13.19 -4.81 25.93
C CYS A 246 13.59 -3.36 26.20
N LYS A 247 13.48 -2.48 25.18
CA LYS A 247 13.87 -1.06 25.28
C LYS A 247 13.04 -0.33 26.34
N ALA A 248 11.74 -0.62 26.44
CA ALA A 248 10.85 -0.03 27.43
C ALA A 248 11.23 -0.36 28.90
N LYS A 249 11.98 -1.46 29.13
CA LYS A 249 12.49 -1.85 30.45
C LYS A 249 13.82 -1.18 30.81
N GLY A 250 14.43 -0.42 29.90
CA GLY A 250 15.77 0.15 30.11
C GLY A 250 16.88 -0.90 30.23
N SER A 251 16.65 -2.11 29.70
CA SER A 251 17.65 -3.18 29.65
C SER A 251 18.69 -2.90 28.56
N ASN A 252 19.83 -3.59 28.59
CA ASN A 252 20.81 -3.55 27.50
C ASN A 252 20.24 -4.28 26.26
N CYS A 253 19.62 -3.52 25.36
CA CYS A 253 18.94 -4.02 24.18
C CYS A 253 19.71 -3.58 22.92
N PRO A 254 19.74 -4.39 21.85
CA PRO A 254 20.35 -3.97 20.59
C PRO A 254 19.58 -2.79 19.97
N GLU A 255 20.24 -2.08 19.05
CA GLU A 255 19.62 -0.96 18.32
C GLU A 255 18.39 -1.41 17.53
N GLY A 256 18.47 -2.56 16.86
CA GLY A 256 17.43 -3.07 15.98
C GLY A 256 17.74 -2.80 14.50
N ALA A 257 16.98 -3.42 13.61
CA ALA A 257 17.16 -3.28 12.17
C ALA A 257 16.03 -2.49 11.50
N THR A 258 16.39 -1.72 10.47
CA THR A 258 15.43 -1.14 9.51
C THR A 258 14.79 -2.25 8.68
N SER A 259 13.47 -2.23 8.43
CA SER A 259 12.82 -3.33 7.69
C SER A 259 13.28 -3.41 6.24
N LEU A 260 13.29 -2.29 5.52
CA LEU A 260 13.78 -2.19 4.14
C LEU A 260 14.71 -0.97 3.99
N LYS A 261 15.95 -1.18 3.57
CA LYS A 261 16.91 -0.11 3.30
C LYS A 261 17.37 -0.16 1.84
N VAL A 262 17.29 0.98 1.14
CA VAL A 262 17.83 1.14 -0.22
C VAL A 262 18.96 2.16 -0.14
N MET A 263 20.14 1.79 -0.63
CA MET A 263 21.37 2.57 -0.45
C MET A 263 22.16 2.70 -1.75
N ASN A 264 22.77 3.86 -2.00
CA ASN A 264 23.71 4.06 -3.11
C ASN A 264 23.13 3.67 -4.50
N SER A 265 21.82 3.83 -4.69
CA SER A 265 21.07 3.20 -5.79
C SER A 265 20.39 4.20 -6.71
N ASN A 266 20.07 3.78 -7.93
CA ASN A 266 19.46 4.63 -8.97
C ASN A 266 18.19 3.98 -9.54
N ASN A 267 17.20 4.77 -9.94
CA ASN A 267 16.00 4.29 -10.65
C ASN A 267 15.32 3.11 -9.90
N VAL A 268 14.91 3.37 -8.65
CA VAL A 268 14.29 2.37 -7.78
C VAL A 268 12.80 2.67 -7.63
N ARG A 269 11.95 1.64 -7.76
CA ARG A 269 10.50 1.74 -7.50
C ARG A 269 10.14 0.84 -6.34
N ILE A 270 9.35 1.33 -5.40
CA ILE A 270 8.77 0.53 -4.31
C ILE A 270 7.25 0.70 -4.38
N ASN A 271 6.52 -0.40 -4.56
CA ASN A 271 5.07 -0.32 -4.81
C ASN A 271 4.24 -1.41 -4.11
N GLY A 272 3.16 -1.00 -3.44
CA GLY A 272 2.06 -1.90 -3.02
C GLY A 272 2.31 -2.77 -1.78
N LEU A 273 3.53 -2.72 -1.21
CA LEU A 273 3.90 -3.51 -0.02
C LEU A 273 3.23 -2.98 1.25
N THR A 274 3.05 -3.87 2.22
CA THR A 274 2.69 -3.50 3.60
C THR A 274 3.87 -3.75 4.53
N SER A 275 4.29 -2.76 5.31
CA SER A 275 5.38 -2.93 6.29
C SER A 275 4.83 -2.81 7.71
N ILE A 276 5.08 -3.81 8.55
CA ILE A 276 4.59 -3.88 9.93
C ILE A 276 5.70 -4.27 10.90
N ASP A 277 5.54 -3.85 12.15
CA ASP A 277 6.36 -4.28 13.27
C ASP A 277 7.87 -4.11 13.03
N SER A 278 8.31 -2.96 12.49
CA SER A 278 9.74 -2.68 12.31
C SER A 278 10.47 -2.59 13.64
N GLN A 279 11.69 -3.14 13.73
CA GLN A 279 12.51 -2.96 14.92
C GLN A 279 12.98 -1.51 15.09
N MET A 280 13.21 -0.81 13.97
CA MET A 280 13.50 0.63 13.92
C MET A 280 12.62 1.33 12.87
N PHE A 281 13.18 1.64 11.69
CA PHE A 281 12.51 2.34 10.61
C PHE A 281 11.90 1.34 9.62
N HIS A 282 10.70 1.63 9.10
CA HIS A 282 10.06 0.76 8.11
C HIS A 282 10.81 0.78 6.77
N ILE A 283 11.08 1.96 6.20
CA ILE A 283 11.80 2.11 4.94
C ILE A 283 12.81 3.25 5.07
N VAL A 284 14.06 3.02 4.67
CA VAL A 284 15.10 4.05 4.58
C VAL A 284 15.67 4.07 3.17
N ILE A 285 15.74 5.27 2.58
CA ILE A 285 16.38 5.54 1.29
C ILE A 285 17.56 6.45 1.57
N HIS A 286 18.77 6.01 1.25
CA HIS A 286 20.02 6.71 1.56
C HIS A 286 20.90 6.83 0.32
N GLU A 287 21.38 8.03 0.00
CA GLU A 287 22.31 8.26 -1.13
C GLU A 287 21.79 7.66 -2.45
N CYS A 288 20.50 7.85 -2.75
CA CYS A 288 19.87 7.33 -3.97
C CYS A 288 19.41 8.46 -4.91
N GLN A 289 19.31 8.16 -6.20
CA GLN A 289 18.75 9.04 -7.23
C GLN A 289 17.55 8.37 -7.91
N ASP A 290 16.50 9.14 -8.22
CA ASP A 290 15.31 8.65 -8.92
C ASP A 290 14.62 7.47 -8.21
N VAL A 291 14.14 7.71 -6.98
CA VAL A 291 13.41 6.72 -6.19
C VAL A 291 11.94 7.11 -6.09
N HIS A 292 11.06 6.18 -6.47
CA HIS A 292 9.61 6.36 -6.43
C HIS A 292 8.98 5.35 -5.46
N VAL A 293 8.26 5.84 -4.45
CA VAL A 293 7.54 5.00 -3.47
C VAL A 293 6.04 5.29 -3.58
N GLN A 294 5.25 4.26 -3.89
CA GLN A 294 3.80 4.38 -4.15
C GLN A 294 3.03 3.24 -3.48
N ASP A 295 1.79 3.49 -3.07
CA ASP A 295 0.85 2.50 -2.49
C ASP A 295 1.41 1.61 -1.36
N VAL A 296 2.45 2.06 -0.65
CA VAL A 296 2.96 1.40 0.56
C VAL A 296 2.01 1.67 1.72
N LYS A 297 1.55 0.60 2.38
CA LYS A 297 0.64 0.70 3.54
C LYS A 297 1.39 0.58 4.86
N GLU A 298 1.30 1.63 5.66
CA GLU A 298 1.70 1.66 7.07
C GLU A 298 0.43 1.92 7.91
N PRO A 299 -0.19 0.89 8.49
CA PRO A 299 -1.54 1.00 9.06
C PRO A 299 -1.62 1.93 10.27
N GLY A 300 -0.52 2.17 10.99
CA GLY A 300 -0.47 3.05 12.16
C GLY A 300 0.57 2.62 13.19
N VAL A 301 0.72 3.42 14.25
CA VAL A 301 1.59 3.17 15.40
C VAL A 301 0.72 2.78 16.59
N HIS A 302 1.05 1.72 17.31
CA HIS A 302 0.39 1.46 18.59
C HIS A 302 1.24 0.78 19.64
N ASN A 303 0.82 0.87 20.90
CA ASN A 303 1.45 0.20 22.04
C ASN A 303 2.90 0.63 22.30
N VAL A 304 3.18 1.92 22.11
CA VAL A 304 4.52 2.46 22.34
C VAL A 304 4.64 2.91 23.78
N THR A 305 5.67 2.47 24.48
CA THR A 305 5.96 2.96 25.83
C THR A 305 7.39 3.47 25.91
N VAL A 306 7.53 4.73 26.31
CA VAL A 306 8.82 5.39 26.53
C VAL A 306 8.90 5.76 28.00
N LYS A 307 9.92 5.26 28.70
CA LYS A 307 10.08 5.50 30.14
C LYS A 307 11.46 6.02 30.50
N THR A 308 11.54 6.74 31.61
CA THR A 308 12.79 7.10 32.27
C THR A 308 13.73 7.86 31.33
N THR A 309 13.30 9.02 30.85
CA THR A 309 14.03 9.80 29.85
C THR A 309 14.56 11.12 30.41
N TYR A 310 15.73 11.54 29.95
CA TYR A 310 16.29 12.87 30.23
C TYR A 310 16.46 13.66 28.93
N PHE A 311 15.81 14.81 28.83
CA PHE A 311 15.95 15.72 27.68
C PHE A 311 16.65 17.00 28.16
N ASN A 312 17.80 17.33 27.56
CA ASN A 312 18.62 18.47 27.97
C ASN A 312 18.98 19.35 26.77
N GLY A 313 18.52 20.61 26.78
CA GLY A 313 18.82 21.58 25.72
C GLY A 313 18.25 21.22 24.34
N THR A 314 17.33 20.26 24.26
CA THR A 314 16.80 19.77 22.98
C THR A 314 15.72 20.70 22.42
N GLU A 315 15.49 20.62 21.12
CA GLU A 315 14.37 21.34 20.49
C GLU A 315 13.02 20.79 20.96
N ASN A 316 12.89 19.46 21.04
CA ASN A 316 11.64 18.82 21.42
C ASN A 316 11.91 17.78 22.52
N GLY A 317 10.93 17.59 23.41
CA GLY A 317 10.86 16.46 24.31
C GLY A 317 10.06 15.34 23.66
N PHE A 318 8.86 15.08 24.15
CA PHE A 318 7.94 14.13 23.54
C PHE A 318 7.18 14.77 22.38
N ARG A 319 7.31 14.19 21.18
CA ARG A 319 6.69 14.71 19.97
C ARG A 319 5.94 13.62 19.21
N ILE A 320 4.67 13.86 18.94
CA ILE A 320 3.88 13.14 17.94
C ILE A 320 3.57 14.13 16.81
N LYS A 321 3.80 13.74 15.57
CA LYS A 321 3.51 14.57 14.39
C LYS A 321 2.82 13.74 13.32
N SER A 322 1.78 14.28 12.70
CA SER A 322 1.11 13.67 11.54
C SER A 322 0.97 14.69 10.42
N TRP A 323 1.16 14.24 9.18
CA TRP A 323 1.04 15.12 8.01
C TRP A 323 -0.44 15.49 7.81
N ALA A 324 -0.72 16.76 7.54
CA ALA A 324 -2.03 17.30 7.26
C ALA A 324 -2.59 16.83 5.90
N LYS A 325 -2.87 15.52 5.76
CA LYS A 325 -3.49 14.94 4.56
C LYS A 325 -4.49 13.84 4.94
N PRO A 326 -5.43 13.49 4.03
CA PRO A 326 -6.26 12.30 4.20
C PRO A 326 -5.39 11.06 4.45
N SER A 327 -5.80 10.26 5.43
CA SER A 327 -5.14 9.03 5.84
C SER A 327 -6.16 8.13 6.53
N THR A 328 -5.91 6.83 6.54
CA THR A 328 -6.63 5.85 7.36
C THR A 328 -5.78 5.33 8.52
N GLY A 329 -4.58 5.89 8.69
CA GLY A 329 -3.64 5.49 9.72
C GLY A 329 -4.05 5.93 11.13
N PHE A 330 -3.39 5.39 12.15
CA PHE A 330 -3.67 5.71 13.55
C PHE A 330 -2.42 5.78 14.42
N VAL A 331 -2.54 6.44 15.58
CA VAL A 331 -1.60 6.38 16.70
C VAL A 331 -2.40 6.01 17.94
N GLN A 332 -2.13 4.88 18.58
CA GLN A 332 -2.94 4.40 19.71
C GLN A 332 -2.12 3.81 20.86
N ARG A 333 -2.56 3.96 22.12
CA ARG A 333 -1.93 3.30 23.28
C ARG A 333 -0.46 3.69 23.43
N VAL A 334 -0.17 4.99 23.40
CA VAL A 334 1.19 5.51 23.61
C VAL A 334 1.35 5.97 25.05
N ARG A 335 2.42 5.58 25.73
CA ARG A 335 2.71 5.94 27.12
C ARG A 335 4.11 6.54 27.26
N PHE A 336 4.18 7.82 27.56
CA PHE A 336 5.40 8.51 28.00
C PHE A 336 5.39 8.58 29.53
N SER A 337 6.33 7.95 30.23
CA SER A 337 6.31 7.91 31.70
C SER A 337 7.66 8.10 32.38
N GLY A 338 7.77 9.07 33.29
CA GLY A 338 8.99 9.35 34.03
C GLY A 338 10.01 10.08 33.16
N ALA A 339 9.98 11.41 33.17
CA ALA A 339 10.91 12.21 32.37
C ALA A 339 11.40 13.44 33.13
N ASN A 340 12.69 13.73 32.97
CA ASN A 340 13.33 14.96 33.43
C ASN A 340 13.62 15.84 32.21
N ILE A 341 13.01 17.01 32.16
CA ILE A 341 13.11 17.99 31.09
C ILE A 341 14.01 19.14 31.57
N ASN A 342 15.09 19.46 30.87
CA ASN A 342 15.96 20.58 31.21
C ASN A 342 16.17 21.47 29.99
N ASN A 343 15.67 22.71 30.06
CA ASN A 343 15.86 23.71 29.01
C ASN A 343 15.45 23.22 27.60
N VAL A 344 14.29 22.56 27.49
CA VAL A 344 13.78 22.01 26.21
C VAL A 344 12.80 22.98 25.56
N LYS A 345 12.91 23.25 24.25
CA LYS A 345 12.06 24.27 23.60
C LYS A 345 10.58 23.88 23.55
N ASN A 346 10.27 22.63 23.16
CA ASN A 346 8.91 22.10 23.09
C ASN A 346 8.82 20.77 23.88
N PRO A 347 8.62 20.81 25.21
CA PRO A 347 8.63 19.60 26.06
C PRO A 347 7.61 18.53 25.68
N ILE A 348 6.36 18.92 25.44
CA ILE A 348 5.27 18.01 25.04
C ILE A 348 4.57 18.61 23.83
N ILE A 349 4.58 17.90 22.70
CA ILE A 349 3.91 18.33 21.47
C ILE A 349 3.16 17.20 20.75
N ILE A 350 1.92 17.48 20.37
CA ILE A 350 1.18 16.79 19.31
C ILE A 350 0.89 17.83 18.22
N ASP A 351 1.33 17.55 16.99
CA ASP A 351 1.13 18.42 15.84
C ASP A 351 0.55 17.64 14.66
N GLU A 352 -0.77 17.73 14.48
CA GLU A 352 -1.49 17.13 13.34
C GLU A 352 -1.63 18.08 12.14
N HIS A 353 -0.99 19.25 12.22
CA HIS A 353 -0.90 20.21 11.12
C HIS A 353 0.52 20.24 10.54
N TYR A 354 1.33 19.22 10.85
CA TYR A 354 2.73 19.17 10.46
C TYR A 354 2.85 19.20 8.94
N CYS A 355 3.62 20.16 8.43
CA CYS A 355 3.82 20.37 7.00
C CYS A 355 5.27 20.81 6.74
N PRO A 356 6.17 19.90 6.35
CA PRO A 356 7.58 20.22 6.17
C PRO A 356 7.88 20.92 4.84
N GLN A 357 6.93 20.95 3.89
CA GLN A 357 7.13 21.48 2.55
C GLN A 357 5.91 22.29 2.10
N SER A 358 6.15 23.45 1.49
CA SER A 358 5.11 24.31 0.92
C SER A 358 4.80 23.91 -0.54
N PRO A 359 3.53 23.94 -0.98
CA PRO A 359 2.33 24.38 -0.24
C PRO A 359 1.76 23.30 0.69
N CYS A 360 1.25 23.73 1.84
CA CYS A 360 0.60 22.85 2.80
C CYS A 360 -0.84 22.55 2.38
N PRO A 361 -1.33 21.32 2.54
CA PRO A 361 -2.74 21.04 2.32
C PRO A 361 -3.59 21.76 3.37
N GLU A 362 -4.70 22.36 2.97
CA GLU A 362 -5.65 23.03 3.90
C GLU A 362 -6.51 22.03 4.70
N LYS A 363 -6.38 20.73 4.42
CA LYS A 363 -7.18 19.67 5.05
C LYS A 363 -6.46 19.18 6.31
N GLY A 364 -7.16 19.09 7.44
CA GLY A 364 -6.63 18.48 8.67
C GLY A 364 -6.21 17.02 8.46
N SER A 365 -5.31 16.51 9.30
CA SER A 365 -4.81 15.12 9.20
C SER A 365 -5.94 14.09 9.29
N GLY A 366 -5.82 13.02 8.49
CA GLY A 366 -6.65 11.81 8.57
C GLY A 366 -6.16 10.79 9.60
N VAL A 367 -5.00 11.00 10.22
CA VAL A 367 -4.47 10.10 11.24
C VAL A 367 -5.31 10.20 12.50
N LYS A 368 -5.71 9.05 13.08
CA LYS A 368 -6.48 9.02 14.34
C LYS A 368 -5.56 8.84 15.53
N ILE A 369 -5.42 9.85 16.39
CA ILE A 369 -4.63 9.77 17.63
C ILE A 369 -5.54 9.49 18.82
N SER A 370 -5.29 8.39 19.53
CA SER A 370 -6.09 8.01 20.70
C SER A 370 -5.28 7.34 21.82
N ASP A 371 -5.73 7.46 23.07
CA ASP A 371 -5.11 6.80 24.24
C ASP A 371 -3.58 7.08 24.34
N VAL A 372 -3.23 8.36 24.46
CA VAL A 372 -1.85 8.82 24.67
C VAL A 372 -1.72 9.37 26.08
N ALA A 373 -0.83 8.79 26.87
CA ALA A 373 -0.61 9.18 28.27
C ALA A 373 0.80 9.75 28.50
N TYR A 374 0.86 10.86 29.23
CA TYR A 374 2.06 11.55 29.69
C TYR A 374 2.05 11.52 31.22
N ILE A 375 2.96 10.77 31.84
CA ILE A 375 2.89 10.40 33.26
C ILE A 375 4.19 10.76 33.96
N GLY A 376 4.18 11.58 35.01
CA GLY A 376 5.38 11.82 35.82
C GLY A 376 6.48 12.57 35.06
N ILE A 377 6.14 13.64 34.35
CA ILE A 377 7.08 14.46 33.55
C ILE A 377 7.37 15.71 34.34
N ARG A 378 8.65 16.04 34.57
CA ARG A 378 9.04 17.19 35.40
C ARG A 378 10.18 17.98 34.78
N GLY A 379 10.25 19.28 35.05
CA GLY A 379 11.45 20.10 34.77
C GLY A 379 11.17 21.43 34.08
N THR A 380 12.02 21.85 33.14
CA THR A 380 12.05 23.22 32.59
C THR A 380 11.95 23.30 31.07
N SER A 381 11.04 24.15 30.58
CA SER A 381 10.92 24.57 29.20
C SER A 381 11.81 25.77 28.90
N ALA A 382 12.36 25.82 27.68
CA ALA A 382 13.09 26.97 27.13
C ALA A 382 12.17 27.99 26.45
N THR A 383 10.90 27.66 26.21
CA THR A 383 9.89 28.57 25.65
C THR A 383 8.66 28.65 26.57
N PRO A 384 7.81 29.69 26.43
CA PRO A 384 6.62 29.83 27.28
C PRO A 384 5.62 28.68 27.16
N VAL A 385 5.44 28.10 25.95
CA VAL A 385 4.48 27.02 25.71
C VAL A 385 5.16 25.68 25.96
N ALA A 386 4.92 25.08 27.12
CA ALA A 386 5.53 23.82 27.50
C ALA A 386 4.73 22.60 27.01
N ILE A 387 3.42 22.76 26.85
CA ILE A 387 2.48 21.73 26.37
C ILE A 387 1.74 22.28 25.16
N SER A 388 1.86 21.62 24.01
CA SER A 388 1.15 21.98 22.78
C SER A 388 0.42 20.76 22.21
N LEU A 389 -0.92 20.74 22.27
CA LEU A 389 -1.76 19.64 21.77
C LEU A 389 -2.62 20.14 20.62
N ASN A 390 -2.05 20.20 19.42
CA ASN A 390 -2.70 20.75 18.23
C ASN A 390 -3.20 19.63 17.31
N CYS A 391 -4.41 19.14 17.60
CA CYS A 391 -5.05 18.04 16.87
C CYS A 391 -5.96 18.56 15.76
N SER A 392 -6.20 17.71 14.77
CA SER A 392 -7.04 18.00 13.61
C SER A 392 -8.50 18.18 14.02
N SER A 393 -9.19 19.18 13.46
CA SER A 393 -10.64 19.35 13.68
C SER A 393 -11.47 18.23 13.03
N SER A 394 -10.96 17.61 11.96
CA SER A 394 -11.61 16.49 11.28
C SER A 394 -11.37 15.14 11.97
N ASN A 395 -10.30 15.02 12.75
CA ASN A 395 -9.99 13.85 13.57
C ASN A 395 -9.43 14.29 14.94
N PRO A 396 -10.29 14.80 15.85
CA PRO A 396 -9.83 15.23 17.17
C PRO A 396 -9.11 14.11 17.94
N CYS A 397 -8.06 14.46 18.67
CA CYS A 397 -7.40 13.50 19.56
C CYS A 397 -8.36 13.09 20.69
N THR A 398 -8.34 11.81 21.08
CA THR A 398 -9.23 11.27 22.12
C THR A 398 -8.48 10.46 23.17
N GLY A 399 -8.99 10.45 24.40
CA GLY A 399 -8.37 9.67 25.49
C GLY A 399 -6.95 10.11 25.84
N LEU A 400 -6.61 11.39 25.62
CA LEU A 400 -5.33 11.92 26.07
C LEU A 400 -5.29 11.96 27.60
N LYS A 401 -4.13 11.72 28.21
CA LYS A 401 -3.96 11.77 29.66
C LYS A 401 -2.69 12.53 30.04
N LEU A 402 -2.86 13.61 30.82
CA LEU A 402 -1.76 14.27 31.53
C LEU A 402 -1.84 13.85 32.99
N GLN A 403 -0.81 13.18 33.52
CA GLN A 403 -0.80 12.72 34.91
C GLN A 403 0.51 13.09 35.60
N ASN A 404 0.44 13.85 36.70
CA ASN A 404 1.63 14.25 37.46
C ASN A 404 2.71 14.92 36.56
N VAL A 405 2.30 15.93 35.80
CA VAL A 405 3.16 16.71 34.90
C VAL A 405 3.51 18.03 35.58
N ASP A 406 4.77 18.41 35.66
CA ASP A 406 5.24 19.63 36.33
C ASP A 406 6.37 20.30 35.54
N LEU A 407 5.98 21.19 34.63
CA LEU A 407 6.87 21.90 33.72
C LEU A 407 6.83 23.40 34.01
N ASN A 408 8.01 23.99 34.19
CA ASN A 408 8.18 25.43 34.42
C ASN A 408 8.89 26.08 33.24
N TYR A 409 8.62 27.34 32.94
CA TYR A 409 9.40 28.07 31.94
C TYR A 409 10.57 28.76 32.64
N LEU A 410 11.79 28.65 32.10
CA LEU A 410 12.99 29.23 32.74
C LEU A 410 12.88 30.73 33.04
N LYS A 411 12.05 31.47 32.29
CA LYS A 411 11.87 32.92 32.47
C LYS A 411 10.50 33.31 33.04
N GLY A 412 9.72 32.35 33.57
CA GLY A 412 8.41 32.65 34.16
C GLY A 412 7.47 31.45 34.23
N ARG A 413 6.17 31.70 34.06
CA ARG A 413 5.17 30.63 34.07
C ARG A 413 5.10 29.96 32.70
N ALA A 414 5.13 28.63 32.70
CA ALA A 414 4.82 27.84 31.52
C ALA A 414 3.33 27.95 31.17
N GLN A 415 3.00 27.65 29.93
CA GLN A 415 1.64 27.69 29.38
C GLN A 415 1.34 26.41 28.60
N SER A 416 0.05 26.11 28.48
CA SER A 416 -0.47 25.06 27.59
C SER A 416 -1.24 25.70 26.44
N SER A 417 -1.15 25.10 25.25
CA SER A 417 -1.97 25.45 24.08
C SER A 417 -2.60 24.17 23.53
N CYS A 418 -3.92 24.16 23.28
CA CYS A 418 -4.61 22.99 22.79
C CYS A 418 -5.68 23.34 21.75
N ALA A 419 -5.85 22.48 20.76
CA ALA A 419 -6.92 22.52 19.77
C ALA A 419 -7.38 21.08 19.48
N ASN A 420 -8.70 20.84 19.53
CA ASN A 420 -9.32 19.54 19.23
C ASN A 420 -8.72 18.36 20.03
N ALA A 421 -8.28 18.61 21.26
CA ALA A 421 -7.62 17.64 22.11
C ALA A 421 -8.55 17.26 23.26
N ASN A 422 -9.00 16.00 23.32
CA ASN A 422 -9.92 15.51 24.34
C ASN A 422 -9.25 14.47 25.23
N GLY A 423 -9.42 14.63 26.55
CA GLY A 423 -8.70 13.81 27.51
C GLY A 423 -9.06 14.10 28.96
N GLN A 424 -8.09 13.90 29.84
CA GLN A 424 -8.19 14.25 31.26
C GLN A 424 -6.82 14.60 31.84
N ALA A 425 -6.82 15.53 32.80
CA ALA A 425 -5.72 15.78 33.73
C ALA A 425 -5.93 15.04 35.06
N VAL A 426 -4.90 14.35 35.56
CA VAL A 426 -4.97 13.56 36.81
C VAL A 426 -3.79 13.91 37.73
N GLY A 427 -4.07 14.28 38.97
CA GLY A 427 -3.04 14.70 39.93
C GLY A 427 -2.50 16.09 39.63
N GLN A 428 -1.24 16.37 40.00
CA GLN A 428 -0.63 17.67 39.76
C GLN A 428 -0.29 17.83 38.27
N VAL A 429 -0.88 18.82 37.60
CA VAL A 429 -0.57 19.17 36.21
C VAL A 429 -0.26 20.66 36.12
N GLN A 430 1.01 20.99 35.91
CA GLN A 430 1.55 22.33 35.71
C GLN A 430 2.43 22.32 34.43
N PRO A 431 2.27 23.29 33.51
CA PRO A 431 1.23 24.32 33.50
C PRO A 431 -0.17 23.70 33.43
N GLN A 432 -1.20 24.46 33.83
CA GLN A 432 -2.59 23.98 33.74
C GLN A 432 -2.85 23.46 32.32
N GLY A 433 -3.20 22.18 32.23
CA GLY A 433 -3.49 21.52 30.95
C GLY A 433 -4.82 21.99 30.37
N CYS A 434 -5.05 21.72 29.09
CA CYS A 434 -6.33 21.96 28.43
C CYS A 434 -7.12 20.67 28.17
N LEU A 435 -6.92 19.66 29.04
CA LEU A 435 -7.59 18.35 29.03
C LEU A 435 -8.43 18.12 30.28
#